data_AF-A0A933AZB9-F1
#
_entry.id   AF-A0A933AZB9-F1
#
_cell.length_a   1.000
_cell.length_b   1.000
_cell.length_c   1.000
_cell.angle_alpha   90.00
_cell.angle_beta   90.00
_cell.angle_gamma   90.00
#
_symmetry.space_group_name_H-M   'P 1'
#
loop_
_entity.id
_entity.type
_entity.pdbx_description
1 polymer ?
#
loop_
_entity_poly.entity_id
_entity_poly.type
_entity_poly.pdbx_seq_one_letter_code
_entity_poly.pdbx_strand_id
1 'polypeptide(L)' 'MIQPGLLPRRSPDAHKGDAGRVFLVAGSRGLSGAAALCTMGALRVGAGLVTLGLPKSLHDPMVEKLTEAMFR' A
#
# COMPACT_ATOMS: atom_id res chain seq x y z
N MET A 1 -2.21 5.09 -24.30
CA MET A 1 -1.27 6.23 -24.38
C MET A 1 -1.52 7.10 -23.14
N ILE A 2 -0.55 7.25 -22.23
CA ILE A 2 -0.72 8.05 -21.00
C ILE A 2 -0.65 9.54 -21.38
N GLN A 3 -1.62 10.35 -20.95
CA GLN A 3 -1.59 11.79 -21.20
C GLN A 3 -0.41 12.45 -20.47
N PRO A 4 0.32 13.40 -21.10
CA PRO A 4 1.34 14.19 -20.42
C PRO A 4 0.73 14.90 -19.19
N GLY A 5 1.32 14.72 -18.01
CA GLY A 5 0.85 15.34 -16.77
C GLY A 5 -0.12 14.52 -15.92
N LEU A 6 -0.48 13.29 -16.32
CA LEU A 6 -1.33 12.42 -15.49
C LEU A 6 -0.62 11.95 -14.19
N LEU A 7 0.70 11.74 -14.25
CA LEU A 7 1.50 11.39 -13.09
C LEU A 7 2.03 12.65 -12.39
N PRO A 8 1.92 12.74 -11.05
CA PRO A 8 2.42 13.89 -10.30
C PRO A 8 3.94 13.97 -10.39
N ARG A 9 4.48 15.19 -10.48
CA ARG A 9 5.92 15.42 -10.32
C ARG A 9 6.28 15.34 -8.84
N ARG A 10 7.43 14.74 -8.53
CA ARG A 10 8.00 14.74 -7.18
C ARG A 10 9.11 15.79 -7.09
N SER A 11 9.02 16.63 -6.07
CA SER A 11 10.09 17.58 -5.74
C SER A 11 11.32 16.84 -5.21
N PRO A 12 12.55 17.34 -5.42
CA PRO A 12 13.77 16.72 -4.88
C PRO A 12 13.81 16.65 -3.34
N ASP A 13 13.09 17.54 -2.66
CA ASP A 13 12.93 17.61 -1.21
C ASP A 13 11.67 16.90 -0.70
N ALA A 14 10.96 16.17 -1.57
CA ALA A 14 9.75 15.45 -1.19
C ALA A 14 10.04 14.32 -0.20
N HIS A 15 9.13 14.12 0.74
CA HIS A 15 9.14 13.04 1.71
C HIS A 15 7.87 12.18 1.59
N LYS A 16 7.80 11.11 2.41
CA LYS A 16 6.70 10.13 2.43
C LYS A 16 5.28 10.71 2.62
N GLY A 17 5.15 11.98 3.02
CA GLY A 17 3.85 12.65 3.18
C GLY A 17 3.31 13.23 1.88
N ASP A 18 4.20 13.64 0.97
CA ASP A 18 3.85 14.34 -0.27
C ASP A 18 3.26 13.40 -1.32
N ALA A 19 3.61 12.12 -1.24
CA ALA A 19 3.09 11.09 -2.13
C ALA A 19 1.78 10.43 -1.64
N GLY A 20 1.09 11.09 -0.69
CA GLY A 20 -0.21 10.64 -0.17
C GLY A 20 -0.16 9.45 0.77
N ARG A 21 -1.32 9.11 1.33
CA ARG A 21 -1.50 7.99 2.27
C ARG A 21 -2.64 7.12 1.79
N VAL A 22 -2.39 5.82 1.68
CA VAL A 22 -3.38 4.84 1.23
C VAL A 22 -3.77 3.96 2.41
N PHE A 23 -5.07 3.87 2.69
CA PHE A 23 -5.62 2.92 3.64
C PHE A 23 -6.39 1.84 2.86
N LEU A 24 -5.99 0.59 3.01
CA LEU A 24 -6.59 -0.56 2.34
C LEU A 24 -7.41 -1.34 3.36
N VAL A 25 -8.66 -1.66 3.03
CA VAL A 25 -9.45 -2.66 3.76
C VAL A 25 -9.53 -3.88 2.87
N ALA A 26 -8.71 -4.88 3.17
CA ALA A 26 -8.56 -6.02 2.28
C ALA A 26 -8.18 -7.29 3.04
N GLY A 27 -8.53 -8.43 2.43
CA GLY A 27 -8.22 -9.75 2.96
C GLY A 27 -9.34 -10.33 3.81
N SER A 28 -9.49 -11.64 3.68
CA SER A 28 -10.37 -12.46 4.51
C SER A 28 -9.81 -13.88 4.54
N ARG A 29 -10.43 -14.77 5.33
CA ARG A 29 -10.02 -16.18 5.37
C ARG A 29 -10.11 -16.78 3.95
N GLY A 30 -8.98 -17.26 3.45
CA GLY A 30 -8.84 -17.78 2.08
C GLY A 30 -8.55 -16.73 1.00
N LEU A 31 -8.61 -15.43 1.31
CA LEU A 31 -8.38 -14.31 0.37
C LEU A 31 -7.25 -13.37 0.84
N SER A 32 -6.32 -13.84 1.67
CA SER A 32 -5.17 -13.04 2.13
C SER A 32 -4.30 -12.54 0.97
N GLY A 33 -4.24 -13.28 -0.15
CA GLY A 33 -3.52 -12.86 -1.36
C GLY A 33 -4.00 -11.51 -1.90
N ALA A 34 -5.29 -11.20 -1.81
CA ALA A 34 -5.83 -9.92 -2.27
C ALA A 34 -5.23 -8.74 -1.50
N ALA A 35 -5.12 -8.87 -0.17
CA ALA A 35 -4.52 -7.87 0.69
C ALA A 35 -3.03 -7.65 0.39
N ALA A 36 -2.28 -8.74 0.14
CA ALA A 36 -0.87 -8.63 -0.24
C ALA A 36 -0.70 -7.92 -1.59
N LEU A 37 -1.50 -8.30 -2.60
CA LEU A 37 -1.39 -7.75 -3.95
C LEU A 37 -1.73 -6.26 -4.01
N CYS A 38 -2.84 -5.84 -3.39
CA CYS A 38 -3.22 -4.43 -3.40
C CYS A 38 -2.22 -3.55 -2.63
N THR A 39 -1.69 -4.07 -1.51
CA THR A 39 -0.71 -3.34 -0.70
C THR A 39 0.61 -3.15 -1.44
N MET A 40 1.15 -4.22 -2.04
CA MET A 40 2.35 -4.12 -2.88
C MET A 40 2.12 -3.24 -4.10
N GLY A 41 0.93 -3.29 -4.69
CA GLY A 41 0.54 -2.40 -5.78
C GLY A 41 0.64 -0.93 -5.38
N ALA A 42 0.01 -0.56 -4.26
CA ALA A 42 0.03 0.81 -3.72
C ALA A 42 1.47 1.30 -3.44
N LEU A 43 2.29 0.46 -2.80
CA LEU A 43 3.70 0.77 -2.53
C LEU A 43 4.48 0.99 -3.84
N ARG A 44 4.33 0.09 -4.82
CA ARG A 44 5.08 0.14 -6.09
C ARG A 44 4.71 1.30 -6.99
N VAL A 45 3.45 1.74 -6.99
CA VAL A 45 3.03 2.92 -7.77
C VAL A 45 3.44 4.23 -7.08
N GLY A 46 4.02 4.15 -5.88
CA GLY A 46 4.60 5.28 -5.19
C GLY A 46 3.67 5.96 -4.17
N ALA A 47 2.74 5.24 -3.55
CA ALA A 47 2.11 5.75 -2.34
C ALA A 47 3.19 6.02 -1.27
N GLY A 48 3.11 7.18 -0.62
CA GLY A 48 4.11 7.56 0.39
C GLY A 48 4.00 6.76 1.68
N LEU A 49 2.77 6.49 2.13
CA LEU A 49 2.46 5.63 3.27
C LEU A 49 1.31 4.70 2.92
N VAL A 50 1.42 3.42 3.29
CA VAL A 50 0.37 2.44 3.09
C VAL A 50 0.04 1.76 4.41
N THR A 51 -1.25 1.75 4.75
CA THR A 51 -1.80 1.06 5.91
C THR A 51 -2.80 0.02 5.44
N LEU A 52 -2.67 -1.22 5.92
CA LEU A 52 -3.57 -2.32 5.63
C LEU A 52 -4.40 -2.66 6.88
N GLY A 53 -5.71 -2.48 6.75
CA GLY A 53 -6.72 -3.00 7.66
C GLY A 53 -7.17 -4.39 7.24
N LEU A 54 -7.00 -5.38 8.11
CA LEU A 54 -7.27 -6.79 7.82
C LEU A 54 -7.75 -7.55 9.07
N PRO A 55 -8.49 -8.67 8.95
CA PRO A 55 -8.90 -9.46 10.10
C PRO A 55 -7.70 -9.97 10.91
N LYS A 56 -7.70 -9.80 12.24
CA LYS A 56 -6.57 -10.17 13.13
C LYS A 56 -5.95 -11.57 12.88
N SER A 57 -6.75 -12.54 12.45
CA SER A 57 -6.30 -13.90 12.10
C SER A 57 -5.32 -13.96 10.92
N LEU A 58 -5.18 -12.90 10.13
CA LEU A 58 -4.27 -12.82 8.99
C LEU A 58 -3.07 -11.90 9.25
N HIS A 59 -2.93 -11.34 10.46
CA HIS A 59 -1.91 -10.35 10.78
C HIS A 59 -0.49 -10.88 10.58
N ASP A 60 -0.12 -11.94 11.30
CA ASP A 60 1.25 -12.47 11.32
C ASP A 60 1.78 -12.89 9.94
N PRO A 61 1.05 -13.67 9.12
CA PRO A 61 1.54 -14.01 7.78
C PRO A 61 1.62 -12.78 6.86
N MET A 62 0.89 -11.70 7.16
CA MET A 62 0.96 -10.48 6.38
C MET A 62 2.14 -9.59 6.78
N VAL A 63 2.45 -9.50 8.08
CA VAL A 63 3.64 -8.79 8.59
C VAL A 63 4.92 -9.42 8.05
N GLU A 64 4.98 -10.75 7.97
CA GLU A 64 6.13 -11.45 7.37
C GLU A 64 6.30 -11.09 5.88
N LYS A 65 5.20 -10.90 5.16
CA LYS A 65 5.20 -10.69 3.71
C LYS A 65 5.34 -9.23 3.29
N LEU A 66 4.84 -8.28 4.08
CA LEU A 66 4.75 -6.86 3.76
C LEU A 66 5.49 -6.04 4.81
N THR A 67 6.77 -5.82 4.60
CA THR A 67 7.64 -5.17 5.59
C THR A 67 7.50 -3.65 5.63
N GLU A 68 7.06 -3.03 4.53
CA GLU A 68 6.92 -1.56 4.43
C GLU A 68 5.52 -1.05 4.80
N ALA A 69 4.53 -1.94 4.86
CA ALA A 69 3.15 -1.58 5.17
C ALA A 69 2.93 -1.47 6.69
N MET A 70 2.07 -0.54 7.10
CA MET A 70 1.55 -0.48 8.46
C MET A 70 0.27 -1.31 8.58
N PHE A 71 -0.01 -1.83 9.77
CA PHE A 71 -1.16 -2.70 10.02
C PHE A 71 -2.16 -2.05 10.98
N ARG A 72 -3.46 -2.22 10.73
CA ARG A 72 -4.55 -1.72 11.57
C ARG A 72 -5.67 -2.74 11.74
#